data_AF-A0A9W6XRI9-F1
#
_entry.id   AF-A0A9W6XRI9-F1
#
_cell.length_a   1.000
_cell.length_b   1.000
_cell.length_c   1.000
_cell.angle_alpha   90.00
_cell.angle_beta   90.00
_cell.angle_gamma   90.00
#
_symmetry.space_group_name_H-M   'P 1'
#
loop_
_entity.id
_entity.type
_entity.pdbx_description
1 polymer ?
#
loop_
_entity_poly.entity_id
_entity_poly.type
_entity_poly.pdbx_seq_one_letter_code
_entity_poly.pdbx_strand_id
1 'polypeptide(L)'
;MSQSNSTAQSVVPVELRCTYRSKPCPNERARKRNGTLHKLCQTHRLKANKTQRDMQRRLREQRRQEQLERQLAALQFGEEAQTIELLDEFLKVEIPLELDPDTELDMWDNIPEIPEPLEEPVDLNPEDIELLVALLGTSRTA
;
A
#
# COMPACT_ATOMS: atom_id res chain seq x y z
N MET A 1 13.49 16.46 -29.35
CA MET A 1 13.04 17.71 -28.71
C MET A 1 13.35 17.61 -27.24
N SER A 2 14.38 18.31 -26.80
CA SER A 2 14.99 18.20 -25.47
C SER A 2 14.22 19.06 -24.47
N GLN A 3 13.68 18.47 -23.41
CA GLN A 3 13.16 19.25 -22.28
C GLN A 3 14.26 19.45 -21.25
N SER A 4 14.85 20.63 -21.30
CA SER A 4 15.67 21.22 -20.25
C SER A 4 14.76 21.72 -19.13
N ASN A 5 14.71 21.00 -18.01
CA ASN A 5 14.03 21.49 -16.82
C ASN A 5 15.06 22.20 -15.92
N SER A 6 15.08 23.53 -16.04
CA SER A 6 15.95 24.44 -15.31
C SER A 6 15.54 24.47 -13.84
N THR A 7 16.29 23.77 -12.98
CA THR A 7 16.11 23.82 -11.52
C THR A 7 16.59 25.17 -11.00
N ALA A 8 15.73 26.19 -11.08
CA ALA A 8 15.90 27.43 -10.35
C ALA A 8 15.93 27.09 -8.85
N GLN A 9 17.08 27.29 -8.20
CA GLN A 9 17.24 27.24 -6.75
C GLN A 9 16.43 28.37 -6.11
N SER A 10 15.11 28.19 -6.03
CA SER A 10 14.27 28.98 -5.15
C SER A 10 14.49 28.45 -3.73
N VAL A 11 14.99 29.30 -2.86
CA VAL A 11 15.15 29.00 -1.44
C VAL A 11 13.74 28.86 -0.87
N VAL A 12 13.28 27.62 -0.69
CA VAL A 12 11.95 27.34 -0.13
C VAL A 12 11.78 28.11 1.19
N PRO A 13 10.71 28.91 1.36
CA PRO A 13 10.43 29.61 2.61
C PRO A 13 10.43 28.65 3.80
N VAL A 14 10.96 29.08 4.95
CA VAL A 14 11.14 28.20 6.14
C VAL A 14 9.84 27.52 6.55
N GLU A 15 8.71 28.21 6.41
CA GLU A 15 7.38 27.68 6.72
C GLU A 15 6.96 26.53 5.80
N LEU A 16 7.45 26.48 4.56
CA LEU A 16 7.13 25.42 3.60
C LEU A 16 8.12 24.25 3.64
N ARG A 17 9.16 24.34 4.48
CA ARG A 17 10.18 23.29 4.60
C ARG A 17 9.68 22.08 5.39
N CYS A 18 10.25 20.94 5.05
CA CYS A 18 10.01 19.68 5.74
C CYS A 18 10.39 19.76 7.23
N THR A 19 9.47 19.35 8.11
CA THR A 19 9.65 19.40 9.56
C THR A 19 10.28 18.10 10.11
N TYR A 20 11.34 17.60 9.46
CA TYR A 20 12.04 16.39 9.90
C TYR A 20 12.84 16.67 11.18
N ARG A 21 12.66 15.85 12.22
CA ARG A 21 13.09 16.17 13.59
C ARG A 21 14.59 16.13 13.83
N SER A 22 15.32 15.21 13.18
CA SER A 22 16.74 15.00 13.50
C SER A 22 17.68 15.95 12.78
N LYS A 23 17.38 16.33 11.53
CA LYS A 23 18.16 17.30 10.76
C LYS A 23 17.23 18.22 9.96
N PRO A 24 17.45 19.55 10.00
CA PRO A 24 16.69 20.49 9.18
C PRO A 24 16.81 20.13 7.70
N CYS A 25 15.66 19.97 7.03
CA CYS A 25 15.61 19.57 5.63
C CYS A 25 15.29 20.80 4.76
N PRO A 26 16.08 21.08 3.70
CA PRO A 26 15.83 22.22 2.82
C PRO A 26 14.65 21.99 1.85
N ASN A 27 14.18 20.75 1.70
CA ASN A 27 13.13 20.39 0.75
C ASN A 27 11.75 20.87 1.22
N GLU A 28 10.90 21.22 0.26
CA GLU A 28 9.49 21.59 0.51
C GLU A 28 8.67 20.39 1.02
N ARG A 29 7.65 20.69 1.82
CA ARG A 29 6.63 19.72 2.25
C ARG A 29 5.89 19.16 1.04
N ALA A 30 5.69 17.85 1.01
CA ALA A 30 4.93 17.23 -0.07
C ALA A 30 3.45 17.65 -0.01
N ARG A 31 2.73 17.57 -1.12
CA ARG A 31 1.27 17.81 -1.19
C ARG A 31 0.50 16.49 -1.13
N LYS A 32 -0.63 16.49 -0.42
CA LYS A 32 -1.66 15.44 -0.49
C LYS A 32 -2.51 15.61 -1.74
N ARG A 33 -3.25 14.57 -2.12
CA ARG A 33 -4.26 14.62 -3.21
C ARG A 33 -5.32 15.69 -3.00
N ASN A 34 -5.66 16.01 -1.75
CA ASN A 34 -6.60 17.07 -1.38
C ASN A 34 -5.98 18.49 -1.38
N GLY A 35 -4.75 18.66 -1.87
CA GLY A 35 -4.05 19.95 -1.91
C GLY A 35 -3.39 20.39 -0.60
N THR A 36 -3.65 19.72 0.53
CA THR A 36 -3.02 20.08 1.82
C THR A 36 -1.57 19.62 1.92
N LEU A 37 -0.72 20.38 2.62
CA LEU A 37 0.70 20.01 2.81
C LEU A 37 0.87 18.91 3.86
N HIS A 38 1.72 17.94 3.55
CA HIS A 38 2.27 16.98 4.52
C HIS A 38 3.18 17.69 5.52
N LYS A 39 3.59 16.99 6.58
CA LYS A 39 4.62 17.48 7.51
C LYS A 39 6.03 17.34 6.95
N LEU A 40 6.24 16.31 6.11
CA LEU A 40 7.53 15.93 5.57
C LEU A 40 7.59 16.17 4.05
N CYS A 41 8.79 16.34 3.52
CA CYS A 41 9.05 16.29 2.08
C CYS A 41 8.89 14.87 1.54
N GLN A 42 8.85 14.73 0.21
CA GLN A 42 8.66 13.44 -0.44
C GLN A 42 9.69 12.39 -0.02
N THR A 43 10.97 12.78 0.04
CA THR A 43 12.06 11.85 0.39
C THR A 43 11.93 11.31 1.82
N HIS A 44 11.54 12.16 2.78
CA HIS A 44 11.34 11.73 4.16
C HIS A 44 10.03 10.95 4.35
N ARG A 45 8.99 11.22 3.56
CA ARG A 45 7.77 10.40 3.56
C ARG A 45 8.07 8.96 3.13
N LEU A 46 8.80 8.78 2.04
CA LEU A 46 9.17 7.46 1.54
C LEU A 46 10.03 6.69 2.56
N LYS A 47 11.00 7.35 3.19
CA LYS A 47 11.81 6.75 4.26
C LYS A 47 10.96 6.34 5.46
N ALA A 48 10.07 7.20 5.91
CA ALA A 48 9.17 6.91 7.04
C ALA A 48 8.26 5.72 6.72
N ASN A 49 7.67 5.69 5.52
CA ASN A 49 6.86 4.57 5.06
C ASN A 49 7.67 3.26 5.03
N LYS A 50 8.89 3.28 4.49
CA LYS A 50 9.77 2.10 4.49
C LYS A 50 10.07 1.60 5.90
N THR A 51 10.47 2.49 6.81
CA THR A 51 10.74 2.12 8.20
C THR A 51 9.49 1.58 8.91
N GLN A 52 8.32 2.15 8.63
CA GLN A 52 7.05 1.67 9.16
C GLN A 52 6.74 0.25 8.64
N ARG A 53 6.92 -0.01 7.35
CA ARG A 53 6.74 -1.33 6.73
C ARG A 53 7.71 -2.35 7.31
N ASP A 54 9.00 -2.02 7.42
CA ASP A 54 10.02 -2.89 8.01
C ASP A 54 9.71 -3.24 9.48
N MET A 55 9.26 -2.26 10.27
CA MET A 55 8.82 -2.48 11.64
C MET A 55 7.61 -3.43 11.71
N GLN A 56 6.60 -3.21 10.87
CA GLN A 56 5.43 -4.08 10.85
C GLN A 56 5.78 -5.51 10.41
N ARG A 57 6.69 -5.67 9.44
CA ARG A 57 7.20 -6.97 9.00
C ARG A 57 7.85 -7.74 10.17
N ARG A 58 8.75 -7.08 10.91
CA ARG A 58 9.38 -7.69 12.10
C ARG A 58 8.36 -8.07 13.16
N LEU A 59 7.36 -7.23 13.42
CA LEU A 59 6.30 -7.56 14.38
C LEU A 59 5.43 -8.75 13.92
N ARG A 60 5.19 -8.90 12.60
CA ARG A 60 4.50 -10.06 12.04
C ARG A 60 5.33 -11.34 12.22
N GLU A 61 6.63 -11.27 11.95
CA GLU A 61 7.56 -12.39 12.12
C GLU A 61 7.68 -12.82 13.59
N GLN A 62 7.81 -11.87 14.51
CA GLN A 62 7.84 -12.15 15.96
C GLN A 62 6.57 -12.86 16.43
N ARG A 63 5.39 -12.36 16.05
CA ARG A 63 4.12 -13.03 16.38
C ARG A 63 4.04 -14.45 15.83
N ARG A 64 4.57 -14.70 14.64
CA ARG A 64 4.62 -16.04 14.04
C ARG A 64 5.56 -16.97 14.83
N GLN A 65 6.73 -16.47 15.22
CA GLN A 65 7.68 -17.23 16.05
C GLN A 65 7.07 -17.57 17.41
N GLU A 66 6.45 -16.61 18.09
CA GLU A 66 5.76 -16.83 19.37
C GLU A 66 4.62 -17.86 19.24
N GLN A 67 3.89 -17.84 18.12
CA GLN A 67 2.85 -18.84 17.84
C GLN A 67 3.45 -20.24 17.66
N LEU A 68 4.53 -20.38 16.88
CA LEU A 68 5.22 -21.66 16.69
C LEU A 68 5.79 -22.19 18.00
N GLU A 69 6.41 -21.34 18.82
CA GLU A 69 6.92 -21.72 20.14
C GLU A 69 5.79 -22.19 21.06
N ARG A 70 4.65 -21.49 21.06
CA ARG A 70 3.45 -21.90 21.79
C ARG A 70 2.91 -23.24 21.31
N GLN A 71 2.92 -23.52 20.00
CA GLN A 71 2.51 -24.82 19.45
C GLN A 71 3.47 -25.94 19.86
N LEU A 72 4.78 -25.72 19.74
CA LEU A 72 5.79 -26.69 20.18
C LEU A 72 5.66 -26.98 21.68
N ALA A 73 5.40 -25.96 22.50
CA ALA A 73 5.13 -26.12 23.93
C ALA A 73 3.82 -26.91 24.18
N ALA A 74 2.75 -26.64 23.43
CA ALA A 74 1.49 -27.37 23.55
C ALA A 74 1.64 -28.87 23.20
N LEU A 75 2.44 -29.19 22.18
CA LEU A 75 2.76 -30.59 21.81
C LEU A 75 3.54 -31.34 22.90
N GLN A 76 4.33 -30.62 23.72
CA GLN A 76 5.11 -31.23 24.81
C GLN A 76 4.28 -31.58 26.05
N PHE A 77 3.10 -31.00 26.23
CA PHE A 77 2.26 -31.16 27.43
C PHE A 77 0.86 -31.69 27.10
N GLY A 78 0.78 -32.60 26.13
CA GLY A 78 -0.46 -33.07 25.54
C GLY A 78 -1.57 -33.40 26.53
N GLU A 79 -2.68 -32.68 26.38
CA GLU A 79 -4.06 -33.11 26.61
C GLU A 79 -4.96 -32.11 25.85
N GLU A 80 -5.87 -32.62 25.01
CA GLU A 80 -6.76 -31.92 24.05
C GLU A 80 -6.18 -31.47 22.68
N ALA A 81 -5.56 -32.40 21.95
CA ALA A 81 -5.03 -32.19 20.59
C ALA A 81 -6.08 -31.80 19.52
N GLN A 82 -7.37 -32.11 19.72
CA GLN A 82 -8.38 -32.04 18.64
C GLN A 82 -8.95 -30.63 18.39
N THR A 83 -9.02 -29.77 19.41
CA THR A 83 -9.56 -28.40 19.27
C THR A 83 -8.51 -27.41 18.77
N ILE A 84 -7.24 -27.66 19.12
CA ILE A 84 -6.08 -26.88 18.66
C ILE A 84 -5.79 -27.16 17.18
N GLU A 85 -5.90 -28.41 16.73
CA GLU A 85 -5.72 -28.78 15.31
C GLU A 85 -6.70 -28.04 14.37
N LEU A 86 -7.98 -27.92 14.73
CA LEU A 86 -8.99 -27.26 13.90
C LEU A 86 -8.82 -25.72 13.83
N LEU A 87 -8.36 -25.08 14.91
CA LEU A 87 -8.02 -23.65 14.88
C LEU A 87 -6.72 -23.38 14.10
N ASP A 88 -5.76 -24.29 14.23
CA ASP A 88 -4.49 -24.23 13.51
C ASP A 88 -4.70 -24.43 12.00
N GLU A 89 -5.60 -25.31 11.57
CA GLU A 89 -5.98 -25.45 10.16
C GLU A 89 -6.65 -24.17 9.61
N PHE A 90 -7.49 -23.50 10.40
CA PHE A 90 -8.09 -22.22 10.04
C PHE A 90 -7.05 -21.08 9.94
N LEU A 91 -6.03 -21.08 10.81
CA LEU A 91 -4.90 -20.14 10.79
C LEU A 91 -3.85 -20.49 9.71
N LYS A 92 -3.79 -21.76 9.28
CA LYS A 92 -3.03 -22.29 8.14
C LYS A 92 -3.71 -22.09 6.80
N VAL A 93 -4.94 -21.54 6.76
CA VAL A 93 -5.43 -20.93 5.52
C VAL A 93 -4.48 -19.78 5.23
N GLU A 94 -3.45 -20.12 4.45
CA GLU A 94 -2.46 -19.18 3.95
C GLU A 94 -3.25 -18.07 3.28
N ILE A 95 -3.33 -16.91 3.94
CA ILE A 95 -3.41 -15.66 3.19
C ILE A 95 -2.20 -15.75 2.25
N PRO A 96 -2.40 -15.90 0.93
CA PRO A 96 -1.32 -16.28 0.03
C PRO A 96 -0.12 -15.37 0.25
N LEU A 97 1.04 -15.99 0.45
CA LEU A 97 2.30 -15.29 0.75
C LEU A 97 2.76 -14.36 -0.40
N GLU A 98 2.05 -14.35 -1.52
CA GLU A 98 2.32 -13.50 -2.68
C GLU A 98 1.61 -12.14 -2.65
N LEU A 99 0.65 -11.94 -1.75
CA LEU A 99 0.16 -10.60 -1.46
C LEU A 99 0.90 -10.10 -0.22
N ASP A 100 2.20 -9.82 -0.35
CA ASP A 100 2.77 -8.77 0.48
C ASP A 100 2.10 -7.47 -0.01
N PRO A 101 1.12 -6.90 0.73
CA PRO A 101 0.42 -5.70 0.29
C PRO A 101 1.39 -4.54 0.14
N ASP A 102 2.58 -4.64 0.73
CA ASP A 102 3.65 -3.66 0.58
C ASP A 102 4.31 -3.72 -0.81
N THR A 103 4.35 -4.89 -1.48
CA THR A 103 4.81 -5.02 -2.88
C THR A 103 3.77 -4.58 -3.88
N GLU A 104 2.48 -4.86 -3.65
CA GLU A 104 1.42 -4.25 -4.46
C GLU A 104 1.43 -2.73 -4.28
N LEU A 105 1.56 -2.20 -3.05
CA LEU A 105 1.65 -0.75 -2.84
C LEU A 105 2.84 -0.11 -3.54
N ASP A 106 4.02 -0.74 -3.51
CA ASP A 106 5.20 -0.24 -4.23
C ASP A 106 5.01 -0.30 -5.75
N MET A 107 4.21 -1.25 -6.25
CA MET A 107 3.82 -1.30 -7.66
C MET A 107 2.90 -0.12 -7.99
N TRP A 108 1.86 0.15 -7.18
CA TRP A 108 0.94 1.29 -7.37
C TRP A 108 1.60 2.67 -7.17
N ASP A 109 2.60 2.78 -6.29
CA ASP A 109 3.38 4.00 -6.05
C ASP A 109 4.44 4.25 -7.16
N ASN A 110 4.86 3.20 -7.88
CA ASN A 110 5.77 3.27 -9.03
C ASN A 110 5.09 2.96 -10.37
N ILE A 111 3.75 2.99 -10.45
CA ILE A 111 3.10 2.95 -11.77
C ILE A 111 3.65 4.16 -12.53
N PRO A 112 4.43 3.96 -13.61
CA PRO A 112 4.79 5.03 -14.51
C PRO A 112 3.47 5.62 -14.94
N GLU A 113 3.24 6.90 -14.65
CA GLU A 113 2.04 7.69 -14.98
C GLU A 113 1.07 6.84 -15.79
N ILE A 114 0.04 6.26 -15.14
CA ILE A 114 -1.12 5.79 -15.91
C ILE A 114 -1.43 7.01 -16.78
N PRO A 115 -1.22 6.95 -18.11
CA PRO A 115 -1.59 8.07 -18.95
C PRO A 115 -3.04 8.28 -18.60
N GLU A 116 -3.38 9.45 -18.03
CA GLU A 116 -4.75 9.75 -17.59
C GLU A 116 -5.65 9.17 -18.65
N PRO A 117 -6.46 8.14 -18.31
CA PRO A 117 -7.12 7.40 -19.35
C PRO A 117 -8.12 8.39 -19.89
N LEU A 118 -7.72 8.93 -21.05
CA LEU A 118 -8.46 9.78 -21.95
C LEU A 118 -8.47 11.26 -21.50
N GLU A 119 -7.68 12.08 -22.20
CA GLU A 119 -7.72 13.55 -22.13
C GLU A 119 -9.14 14.11 -22.44
N GLU A 120 -9.98 13.30 -23.09
CA GLU A 120 -11.37 13.60 -23.45
C GLU A 120 -12.25 12.36 -23.23
N PRO A 121 -13.55 12.49 -22.87
CA PRO A 121 -14.43 11.35 -22.69
C PRO A 121 -14.51 10.50 -23.97
N VAL A 122 -14.11 9.22 -23.89
CA VAL A 122 -14.22 8.26 -25.00
C VAL A 122 -15.49 7.44 -24.84
N ASP A 123 -16.23 7.33 -25.94
CA ASP A 123 -17.39 6.47 -26.03
C ASP A 123 -16.97 5.00 -25.87
N LEU A 124 -17.71 4.24 -25.06
CA LEU A 124 -17.44 2.81 -24.88
C LEU A 124 -17.61 2.07 -26.20
N ASN A 125 -16.78 1.04 -26.42
CA ASN A 125 -16.95 0.14 -27.55
C ASN A 125 -18.32 -0.54 -27.47
N PRO A 126 -19.11 -0.61 -28.56
CA PRO A 126 -20.39 -1.33 -28.59
C PRO A 126 -20.32 -2.75 -28.03
N GLU A 127 -19.22 -3.46 -28.24
CA GLU A 127 -19.01 -4.82 -27.70
C GLU A 127 -18.96 -4.83 -26.16
N ASP A 128 -18.32 -3.83 -25.56
CA ASP A 128 -18.26 -3.66 -24.11
C ASP A 128 -19.64 -3.28 -23.54
N ILE A 129 -20.41 -2.47 -24.29
CA ILE A 129 -21.78 -2.09 -23.92
C ILE A 129 -22.68 -3.34 -23.90
N GLU A 130 -22.59 -4.20 -24.91
CA GLU A 130 -23.34 -5.46 -24.96
C GLU A 130 -22.98 -6.38 -23.80
N LEU A 131 -21.69 -6.50 -23.47
CA LEU A 131 -21.22 -7.28 -22.34
C LEU A 131 -21.75 -6.72 -21.01
N LEU A 132 -21.70 -5.39 -20.82
CA LEU A 132 -22.24 -4.73 -19.63
C LEU A 132 -23.75 -4.91 -19.50
N VAL A 133 -24.49 -4.81 -20.60
CA VAL A 133 -25.94 -5.06 -20.63
C VAL A 133 -26.26 -6.52 -20.31
N ALA A 134 -25.46 -7.47 -20.80
CA ALA A 134 -25.63 -8.88 -20.49
C ALA A 134 -25.32 -9.19 -19.01
N LEU A 135 -24.28 -8.57 -18.44
CA LEU A 135 -23.87 -8.76 -17.05
C LEU A 135 -24.82 -8.07 -16.05
N LEU A 136 -25.34 -6.89 -16.40
CA LEU A 136 -26.25 -6.10 -15.56
C LEU A 136 -27.73 -6.42 -15.85
N GLY A 137 -27.97 -7.37 -16.74
CA GLY A 137 -29.22 -7.63 -17.47
C GLY A 137 -30.41 -8.17 -16.69
N THR A 138 -30.57 -7.88 -15.39
CA THR A 138 -31.87 -8.00 -14.69
C THR A 138 -32.00 -6.99 -13.54
N SER A 139 -32.32 -5.74 -13.82
CA SER A 139 -33.00 -4.88 -12.83
C SER A 139 -33.89 -3.83 -13.49
N ARG A 140 -34.92 -4.30 -14.20
CA ARG A 140 -36.20 -3.60 -14.36
C ARG A 140 -37.23 -4.58 -14.92
N THR A 141 -37.71 -5.47 -14.07
CA THR A 141 -39.08 -5.97 -14.19
C THR A 141 -39.99 -4.85 -13.72
N ALA A 142 -40.69 -4.22 -14.66
CA ALA A 142 -41.92 -3.47 -14.41
C ALA A 142 -42.96 -4.01 -15.39
#